data_AF-A0A1G0QQ03-F1
#
_entry.id   AF-A0A1G0QQ03-F1
#
_cell.length_a   1.000
_cell.length_b   1.000
_cell.length_c   1.000
_cell.angle_alpha   90.00
_cell.angle_beta   90.00
_cell.angle_gamma   90.00
#
_symmetry.space_group_name_H-M   'P 1'
#
loop_
_entity.id
_entity.type
_entity.pdbx_description
1 polymer ?
#
loop_
_entity_poly.entity_id
_entity_poly.type
_entity_poly.pdbx_seq_one_letter_code
_entity_poly.pdbx_strand_id
1 'polypeptide(L)'
;MSCIAGVGGNVKPLVKKAQSGRKIIAIDGCALQCVKVCLNNVGVEPDVHYVLTDYGLKKEYHKDYNDECVDEIYELVTIENL
;
A
#
# COMPACT_ATOMS: atom_id res chain seq x y z
N MET A 1 -6.61 13.02 0.38
CA MET A 1 -5.28 12.40 0.25
C MET A 1 -4.65 12.26 1.62
N SER A 2 -4.06 11.11 1.95
CA SER A 2 -3.34 10.87 3.20
C SER A 2 -2.07 10.09 2.90
N CYS A 3 -0.91 10.67 3.19
CA CYS A 3 0.36 10.06 2.90
C CYS A 3 0.75 9.07 4.00
N ILE A 4 1.18 7.86 3.62
CA ILE A 4 1.67 6.82 4.55
C ILE A 4 2.89 7.30 5.34
N ALA A 5 3.79 8.09 4.74
CA ALA A 5 4.94 8.67 5.46
C ALA A 5 4.48 9.56 6.63
N GLY A 6 3.35 10.25 6.48
CA GLY A 6 2.77 11.04 7.56
C GLY A 6 2.08 10.19 8.63
N VAL A 7 1.52 9.03 8.28
CA VAL A 7 1.03 8.05 9.28
C VAL A 7 2.21 7.48 10.08
N GLY A 8 3.25 6.98 9.39
CA GLY A 8 4.46 6.46 10.03
C GLY A 8 5.23 7.52 10.84
N GLY A 9 5.17 8.78 10.41
CA GLY A 9 5.70 9.94 11.13
C GLY A 9 4.81 10.47 12.25
N ASN A 10 3.71 9.79 12.61
CA ASN A 10 2.78 10.19 13.67
C ASN A 10 2.12 11.58 13.49
N VAL A 11 1.92 12.03 12.26
CA VAL A 11 1.22 13.29 11.96
C VAL A 11 -0.26 13.15 12.36
N LYS A 12 -0.66 13.80 13.46
CA LYS A 12 -1.95 13.58 14.15
C LYS A 12 -3.18 13.52 13.21
N PRO A 13 -3.38 14.45 12.26
CA PRO A 13 -4.54 14.38 11.36
C PRO A 13 -4.54 13.16 10.43
N LEU A 14 -3.37 12.63 10.06
CA LEU A 14 -3.23 11.46 9.19
C LEU A 14 -3.43 10.16 9.96
N VAL A 15 -2.89 10.06 11.18
CA VAL A 15 -3.14 8.92 12.08
C VAL A 15 -4.63 8.79 12.40
N LYS A 16 -5.29 9.90 12.78
CA LYS A 16 -6.74 9.91 13.04
C LYS A 16 -7.56 9.43 11.84
N LYS A 17 -7.12 9.75 10.62
CA LYS A 17 -7.79 9.31 9.40
C LYS A 17 -7.54 7.84 9.10
N ALA A 18 -6.32 7.33 9.33
CA ALA A 18 -6.04 5.89 9.23
C ALA A 18 -6.89 5.09 10.23
N GLN A 19 -7.07 5.59 11.45
CA GLN A 19 -7.88 4.97 12.50
C GLN A 19 -9.40 5.20 12.35
N SER A 20 -9.87 5.80 11.26
CA SER A 20 -11.29 6.19 11.11
C SER A 20 -12.25 5.03 10.81
N GLY A 21 -11.75 3.80 10.69
CA GLY A 21 -12.54 2.62 10.32
C GLY A 21 -12.92 2.56 8.84
N ARG A 22 -12.35 3.44 8.00
CA ARG A 22 -12.48 3.35 6.55
C ARG A 22 -11.70 2.14 6.04
N LYS A 23 -12.22 1.49 5.00
CA LYS A 23 -11.49 0.45 4.27
C LYS A 23 -10.12 0.96 3.82
N ILE A 24 -9.07 0.19 4.08
CA ILE A 24 -7.68 0.46 3.71
C ILE A 24 -7.16 -0.70 2.87
N ILE A 25 -6.68 -0.36 1.68
CA ILE A 25 -5.87 -1.25 0.85
C ILE A 25 -4.42 -0.82 1.03
N ALA A 26 -3.59 -1.69 1.60
CA ALA A 26 -2.16 -1.48 1.73
C ALA A 26 -1.44 -2.08 0.51
N ILE A 27 -0.59 -1.27 -0.14
CA ILE A 27 0.23 -1.71 -1.28
C ILE A 27 1.69 -1.48 -0.91
N ASP A 28 2.45 -2.56 -0.80
CA ASP A 28 3.87 -2.55 -0.54
C ASP A 28 4.66 -2.99 -1.77
N GLY A 29 5.75 -2.28 -2.07
CA GLY A 29 6.59 -2.60 -3.22
C GLY A 29 7.56 -3.76 -3.00
N CYS A 30 7.74 -4.25 -1.77
CA CYS A 30 8.70 -5.31 -1.48
C CYS A 30 8.45 -5.97 -0.11
N ALA A 31 9.23 -7.01 0.19
CA ALA A 31 9.17 -7.79 1.42
C ALA A 31 9.41 -6.99 2.72
N LEU A 32 9.85 -5.72 2.64
CA LEU A 32 9.97 -4.85 3.82
C LEU A 32 8.61 -4.43 4.38
N GLN A 33 7.56 -4.44 3.55
CA GLN A 33 6.19 -4.17 3.96
C GLN A 33 6.00 -2.85 4.76
N CYS A 34 6.66 -1.78 4.32
CA CYS A 34 6.71 -0.50 5.03
C CYS A 34 5.32 0.09 5.31
N VAL A 35 4.37 -0.03 4.37
CA VAL A 35 3.00 0.46 4.56
C VAL A 35 2.33 -0.30 5.69
N LYS A 36 2.37 -1.64 5.67
CA LYS A 36 1.82 -2.47 6.76
C LYS A 36 2.45 -2.12 8.11
N VAL A 37 3.78 -2.03 8.18
CA VAL A 37 4.48 -1.67 9.42
C VAL A 37 4.04 -0.31 9.95
N CYS A 38 3.93 0.70 9.07
CA CYS A 38 3.46 2.04 9.47
C CYS A 38 2.01 2.03 9.99
N LEU A 39 1.11 1.24 9.40
CA LEU A 39 -0.27 1.09 9.88
C LEU A 39 -0.31 0.37 11.24
N ASN A 40 0.41 -0.73 11.38
CA ASN A 40 0.44 -1.52 12.60
C ASN A 40 1.00 -0.72 13.79
N ASN A 41 2.00 0.13 13.56
CA ASN A 41 2.56 1.03 14.58
C ASN A 41 1.53 2.01 15.18
N VAL A 42 0.45 2.30 14.45
CA VAL A 42 -0.66 3.14 14.93
C VAL A 42 -1.91 2.32 15.26
N GLY A 43 -1.79 1.00 15.41
CA GLY A 43 -2.87 0.11 15.79
C GLY A 43 -3.93 -0.09 14.71
N VAL A 44 -3.55 0.02 13.44
CA VAL A 44 -4.43 -0.21 12.28
C VAL A 44 -3.91 -1.42 11.51
N GLU A 45 -4.75 -2.42 11.29
CA GLU A 45 -4.50 -3.48 10.32
C GLU A 45 -5.21 -3.11 9.01
N PRO A 46 -4.56 -3.26 7.84
CA PRO A 46 -5.23 -3.04 6.56
C PRO A 46 -6.27 -4.14 6.28
N ASP A 47 -7.37 -3.79 5.63
CA ASP A 47 -8.38 -4.77 5.21
C ASP A 47 -7.85 -5.70 4.11
N VAL A 48 -6.99 -5.15 3.25
CA VAL A 48 -6.37 -5.87 2.14
C VAL A 48 -4.91 -5.44 2.05
N HIS A 49 -4.01 -6.40 1.81
CA HIS A 49 -2.58 -6.14 1.71
C HIS A 49 -1.98 -6.83 0.49
N TYR A 50 -1.38 -6.04 -0.39
CA TYR A 50 -0.65 -6.50 -1.57
C TYR A 50 0.84 -6.21 -1.43
N VAL A 51 1.67 -7.20 -1.77
CA VAL A 51 3.12 -7.02 -1.93
C VAL A 51 3.47 -7.22 -3.40
N LEU A 52 3.78 -6.14 -4.12
CA LEU A 52 3.92 -6.16 -5.57
C LEU A 52 4.99 -7.15 -6.09
N THR A 53 6.04 -7.41 -5.31
CA THR A 53 7.05 -8.43 -5.66
C THR A 53 6.49 -9.84 -5.76
N ASP A 54 5.41 -10.15 -5.03
CA ASP A 54 4.75 -11.46 -5.06
C ASP A 54 3.98 -11.66 -6.37
N TYR A 55 3.66 -10.55 -7.06
CA TYR A 55 3.04 -10.50 -8.38
C TYR A 55 4.06 -10.31 -9.51
N GLY A 56 5.36 -10.46 -9.23
CA GLY A 56 6.43 -10.36 -10.23
C GLY A 56 6.99 -8.95 -10.45
N LEU A 57 6.46 -7.93 -9.77
CA LEU A 57 6.96 -6.55 -9.86
C LEU A 57 8.16 -6.34 -8.92
N LYS A 58 9.28 -6.94 -9.30
CA LYS A 58 10.55 -6.81 -8.59
C LYS A 58 11.21 -5.47 -8.86
N LYS A 59 11.88 -4.93 -7.84
CA LYS A 59 12.73 -3.76 -8.02
C LYS A 59 13.94 -4.11 -8.88
N GLU A 60 13.90 -3.73 -10.15
CA GLU A 60 14.99 -3.87 -11.09
C GLU A 60 15.56 -2.48 -11.43
N TYR A 61 16.87 -2.33 -11.35
CA TYR A 61 17.51 -1.05 -11.66
C TYR A 61 17.39 -0.74 -13.16
N HIS A 62 17.04 0.51 -13.48
CA HIS A 62 16.93 1.01 -14.85
C HIS A 62 15.87 0.30 -15.71
N LYS A 63 14.85 -0.29 -15.08
CA LYS A 63 13.75 -0.94 -15.76
C LYS A 63 12.43 -0.32 -15.31
N ASP A 64 11.66 0.09 -16.29
CA ASP A 64 10.26 0.44 -16.11
C ASP A 64 9.39 -0.76 -16.55
N TYR A 65 8.23 -0.90 -15.91
CA TYR A 65 7.19 -1.83 -16.34
C TYR A 65 6.37 -1.17 -17.46
N ASN A 66 5.91 -1.97 -18.43
CA ASN A 66 5.04 -1.48 -19.49
C ASN A 66 3.62 -1.21 -18.96
N ASP A 67 2.84 -0.44 -19.72
CA ASP A 67 1.47 -0.08 -19.35
C ASP A 67 0.59 -1.32 -19.12
N GLU A 68 0.77 -2.37 -19.92
CA GLU A 68 0.07 -3.64 -19.79
C GLU A 68 0.24 -4.26 -18.39
N CYS A 69 1.47 -4.31 -17.87
CA CYS A 69 1.75 -4.80 -16.52
C CYS A 69 1.15 -3.89 -15.44
N VAL A 70 1.13 -2.58 -15.67
CA VAL A 70 0.55 -1.62 -14.73
C VAL A 70 -0.97 -1.79 -14.68
N ASP A 71 -1.61 -1.97 -15.84
CA ASP A 71 -3.06 -2.17 -15.97
C ASP A 71 -3.50 -3.46 -15.27
N GLU A 72 -2.78 -4.58 -15.46
CA GLU A 72 -3.06 -5.85 -14.76
C GLU A 72 -3.05 -5.68 -13.24
N ILE A 73 -2.05 -4.97 -12.70
CA ILE A 73 -1.96 -4.70 -11.26
C ILE A 73 -3.03 -3.72 -10.81
N TYR A 74 -3.36 -2.72 -11.63
CA TYR A 74 -4.42 -1.78 -11.32
C TYR A 74 -5.78 -2.48 -11.20
N GLU A 75 -6.11 -3.36 -12.14
CA GLU A 75 -7.32 -4.19 -12.10
C GLU A 75 -7.35 -5.05 -10.84
N LEU A 76 -6.25 -5.74 -10.52
CA LEU A 76 -6.10 -6.55 -9.30
C LEU A 76 -6.42 -5.74 -8.03
N VAL A 77 -5.81 -4.55 -7.87
CA VAL A 77 -5.95 -3.79 -6.62
C VAL A 77 -7.28 -3.04 -6.52
N THR A 78 -7.96 -2.75 -7.65
CA THR A 78 -9.20 -1.95 -7.66
C THR A 78 -10.48 -2.79 -7.82
N ILE A 79 -10.50 -3.79 -8.70
CA ILE A 79 -11.73 -4.52 -9.05
C ILE A 79 -12.07 -5.59 -8.02
N GLU A 80 -11.07 -6.30 -7.48
CA GLU A 80 -11.31 -7.34 -6.47
C GLU A 80 -11.72 -6.78 -5.10
N ASN A 81 -11.64 -5.45 -4.93
CA ASN A 81 -11.78 -4.78 -3.63
C ASN A 81 -12.86 -3.69 -3.60
N LEU A 82 -13.67 -3.55 -4.66
CA LEU A 82 -14.89 -2.74 -4.67
C LEU A 82 -16.11 -3.62 -4.36
#